data_AF-A0A1M6IZ65-F1
#
_entry.id   AF-A0A1M6IZ65-F1
#
_cell.length_a   1.000
_cell.length_b   1.000
_cell.length_c   1.000
_cell.angle_alpha   90.00
_cell.angle_beta   90.00
_cell.angle_gamma   90.00
#
_symmetry.space_group_name_H-M   'P 1'
#
loop_
_entity.id
_entity.type
_entity.pdbx_description
1 polymer ?
#
loop_
_entity_poly.entity_id
_entity_poly.type
_entity_poly.pdbx_seq_one_letter_code
_entity_poly.pdbx_strand_id
1 'polypeptide(L)'
;MMPARLAFVTVGQTPRADVVPEMLALLEATPGELPVEEFGVLDGLPEAEIRAHLPAPRQGRLYTRLASGASVVLGSGFVLRRLEPLLEELDGRGSDLIVLARTSIFRPFRMHTPFIHAQDVVDA
;
A
#
# COMPACT_ATOMS: atom_id res chain seq x y z
N MET A 1 6.38 -26.98 5.65
CA MET A 1 5.37 -26.08 5.04
C MET A 1 6.12 -24.87 4.54
N MET A 2 5.84 -24.39 3.32
CA MET A 2 6.45 -23.15 2.84
C MET A 2 5.84 -21.99 3.65
N PRO A 3 6.64 -20.97 4.03
CA PRO A 3 6.11 -19.84 4.78
C PRO A 3 5.12 -19.05 3.91
N ALA A 4 4.07 -18.52 4.55
CA ALA A 4 3.05 -17.75 3.86
C ALA A 4 3.65 -16.46 3.26
N ARG A 5 3.30 -16.14 2.03
CA ARG A 5 3.80 -14.97 1.29
C ARG A 5 2.81 -13.81 1.42
N LEU A 6 3.22 -12.79 2.17
CA LEU A 6 2.40 -11.62 2.42
C LEU A 6 2.81 -10.47 1.50
N ALA A 7 1.87 -9.92 0.73
CA ALA A 7 2.09 -8.69 -0.03
C ALA A 7 1.50 -7.49 0.73
N PHE A 8 2.35 -6.51 1.02
CA PHE A 8 1.98 -5.33 1.78
C PHE A 8 1.96 -4.09 0.89
N VAL A 9 0.78 -3.52 0.67
CA VAL A 9 0.56 -2.42 -0.26
C VAL A 9 0.35 -1.12 0.50
N THR A 10 1.13 -0.10 0.18
CA THR A 10 1.00 1.25 0.76
C THR A 10 0.93 2.32 -0.34
N VAL A 11 0.36 3.49 -0.02
CA VAL A 11 0.31 4.60 -0.98
C VAL A 11 1.67 5.27 -1.21
N GLY A 12 2.64 5.06 -0.31
CA GLY A 12 3.96 5.70 -0.41
C GLY A 12 4.90 5.00 -1.37
N GLN A 13 6.18 5.16 -1.10
CA GLN A 13 7.23 4.32 -1.68
C GLN A 13 7.71 3.30 -0.65
N THR A 14 8.28 2.22 -1.14
CA THR A 14 8.91 1.17 -0.33
C THR A 14 10.40 1.46 -0.12
N PRO A 15 10.98 0.95 0.99
CA PRO A 15 10.29 0.32 2.13
C PRO A 15 9.50 1.32 2.96
N ARG A 16 8.41 0.87 3.57
CA ARG A 16 7.57 1.67 4.46
C ARG A 16 8.05 1.56 5.91
N ALA A 17 9.16 2.25 6.18
CA ALA A 17 9.90 2.16 7.44
C ALA A 17 9.11 2.58 8.70
N ASP A 18 8.03 3.33 8.58
CA ASP A 18 7.21 3.82 9.70
C ASP A 18 6.01 2.92 10.05
N VAL A 19 5.69 1.90 9.24
CA VAL A 19 4.46 1.09 9.45
C VAL A 19 4.75 -0.40 9.40
N VAL A 20 5.46 -0.87 8.37
CA VAL A 20 5.65 -2.32 8.16
C VAL A 20 6.43 -2.97 9.31
N PRO A 21 7.54 -2.40 9.82
CA PRO A 21 8.23 -2.97 10.97
C PRO A 21 7.38 -3.06 12.24
N GLU A 22 6.50 -2.08 12.49
CA GLU A 22 5.64 -2.04 13.66
C GLU A 22 4.60 -3.16 13.63
N MET A 23 3.95 -3.37 12.49
CA MET A 23 3.01 -4.49 12.33
C MET A 23 3.68 -5.85 12.44
N LEU A 24 4.88 -6.03 11.89
CA LEU A 24 5.62 -7.28 12.02
C LEU A 24 5.91 -7.59 13.49
N ALA A 25 6.28 -6.57 14.26
CA ALA A 25 6.46 -6.69 15.70
C ALA A 25 5.13 -7.06 16.40
N LEU A 26 4.00 -6.49 16.01
CA LEU A 26 2.67 -6.82 16.56
C LEU A 26 2.22 -8.25 16.21
N LEU A 27 2.63 -8.78 15.06
CA LEU A 27 2.35 -10.16 14.65
C LEU A 27 3.30 -11.17 15.31
N GLU A 28 4.23 -10.71 16.16
CA GLU A 28 5.33 -11.52 16.73
C GLU A 28 6.10 -12.31 15.66
N ALA A 29 6.10 -11.80 14.42
CA ALA A 29 6.66 -12.46 13.27
C ALA A 29 8.03 -11.87 12.95
N THR A 30 9.03 -12.74 12.81
CA THR A 30 10.30 -12.32 12.22
C THR A 30 10.20 -12.33 10.69
N PRO A 31 10.96 -11.47 9.96
CA PRO A 31 10.98 -11.49 8.50
C PRO A 31 11.36 -12.86 7.88
N GLY A 32 12.01 -13.74 8.65
CA GLY A 32 12.35 -15.10 8.23
C GLY A 32 11.21 -16.11 8.35
N GLU A 33 10.25 -15.87 9.25
CA GLU A 33 9.08 -16.73 9.46
C GLU A 33 7.89 -16.31 8.60
N LEU A 34 7.76 -15.00 8.36
CA LEU A 34 6.76 -14.40 7.51
C LEU A 34 7.44 -13.50 6.47
N PRO A 35 7.79 -14.03 5.29
CA PRO A 35 8.30 -13.24 4.18
C PRO A 35 7.26 -12.21 3.75
N VAL A 36 7.60 -10.94 3.93
CA VAL A 36 6.78 -9.81 3.49
C VAL A 36 7.41 -9.15 2.28
N GLU A 37 6.65 -9.09 1.19
CA GLU A 37 6.97 -8.29 0.01
C GLU A 37 6.22 -6.96 0.13
N GLU A 38 6.95 -5.85 0.16
CA GLU A 38 6.35 -4.52 0.22
C GLU A 38 6.18 -3.93 -1.19
N PHE A 39 5.05 -3.25 -1.42
CA PHE A 39 4.72 -2.57 -2.66
C PHE A 39 4.17 -1.17 -2.39
N GLY A 40 4.77 -0.17 -3.03
CA GLY A 40 4.38 1.22 -2.93
C GLY A 40 3.70 1.67 -4.21
N VAL A 41 2.54 2.33 -4.10
CA VAL A 41 1.84 2.91 -5.26
C VAL A 41 2.73 3.90 -6.03
N LEU A 42 3.71 4.50 -5.35
CA LEU A 42 4.64 5.48 -5.93
C LEU A 42 6.02 4.88 -6.26
N ASP A 43 6.18 3.56 -6.14
CA ASP A 43 7.45 2.90 -6.48
C ASP A 43 7.82 3.17 -7.94
N GLY A 44 9.12 3.35 -8.17
CA GLY A 44 9.69 3.68 -9.47
C GLY A 44 9.48 5.13 -9.92
N LEU A 45 8.69 5.95 -9.21
CA LEU A 45 8.51 7.36 -9.57
C LEU A 45 9.57 8.27 -8.93
N PRO A 46 10.13 9.23 -9.70
CA PRO A 46 10.97 10.28 -9.14
C PRO A 46 10.13 11.27 -8.33
N GLU A 47 10.72 11.81 -7.26
CA GLU A 47 10.02 12.73 -6.34
C GLU A 47 9.44 13.97 -7.05
N ALA A 48 10.13 14.49 -8.08
CA ALA A 48 9.65 15.61 -8.87
C ALA A 48 8.33 15.30 -9.62
N GLU A 49 8.18 14.09 -10.15
CA GLU A 49 6.96 13.64 -10.83
C GLU A 49 5.81 13.46 -9.82
N ILE A 50 6.10 12.86 -8.66
CA ILE A 50 5.13 12.70 -7.58
C ILE A 50 4.57 14.06 -7.16
N ARG A 51 5.44 15.07 -6.99
CA ARG A 51 5.05 16.43 -6.59
C ARG A 51 4.22 17.16 -7.65
N ALA A 52 4.25 16.75 -8.91
CA ALA A 52 3.39 17.32 -9.95
C ALA A 52 1.91 16.88 -9.82
N HIS A 53 1.62 15.81 -9.07
CA HIS A 53 0.28 15.25 -8.90
C HIS A 53 -0.47 15.79 -7.67
N LEU A 54 -0.54 17.12 -7.57
CA LEU A 54 -1.28 17.79 -6.52
C LEU A 54 -2.79 17.52 -6.62
N PRO A 55 -3.51 17.47 -5.48
CA PRO A 55 -4.96 17.31 -5.48
C PRO A 55 -5.66 18.49 -6.16
N ALA A 56 -6.58 18.19 -7.08
CA ALA A 56 -7.44 19.20 -7.69
C ALA A 56 -8.42 19.79 -6.65
N PRO A 57 -9.00 20.98 -6.90
CA PRO A 57 -10.05 21.52 -6.05
C PRO A 57 -11.17 20.49 -5.84
N ARG A 58 -11.60 20.30 -4.58
CA ARG A 58 -12.64 19.35 -4.15
C ARG A 58 -12.30 17.86 -4.35
N GLN A 59 -11.09 17.52 -4.77
CA GLN A 59 -10.63 16.13 -4.82
C GLN A 59 -10.21 15.65 -3.43
N GLY A 60 -10.44 14.36 -3.14
CA GLY A 60 -9.89 13.70 -1.96
C GLY A 60 -8.37 13.83 -1.92
N ARG A 61 -7.82 14.00 -0.72
CA ARG A 61 -6.40 14.20 -0.48
C ARG A 61 -5.85 12.99 0.26
N LEU A 62 -4.71 12.49 -0.18
CA LEU A 62 -4.01 11.40 0.49
C LEU A 62 -2.62 11.88 0.91
N TYR A 63 -2.34 11.77 2.20
CA TYR A 63 -1.03 12.04 2.76
C TYR A 63 -0.22 10.75 2.80
N THR A 64 1.03 10.81 2.38
CA THR A 64 1.96 9.68 2.45
C THR A 64 3.41 10.14 2.59
N ARG A 65 4.31 9.19 2.84
CA ARG A 65 5.75 9.37 2.97
C ARG A 65 6.46 8.67 1.80
N LEU A 66 7.53 9.29 1.33
CA LEU A 66 8.42 8.78 0.29
C LEU A 66 9.60 8.01 0.92
N ALA A 67 10.35 7.27 0.12
CA ALA A 67 11.54 6.56 0.57
C ALA A 67 12.64 7.54 1.07
N SER A 68 12.64 8.78 0.56
CA SER A 68 13.49 9.87 1.05
C SER A 68 13.14 10.34 2.48
N GLY A 69 12.03 9.85 3.05
CA GLY A 69 11.48 10.31 4.32
C GLY A 69 10.60 11.56 4.19
N ALA A 70 10.59 12.21 3.02
CA ALA A 70 9.75 13.38 2.74
C ALA A 70 8.26 13.01 2.72
N SER A 71 7.43 13.98 3.12
CA SER A 71 5.97 13.83 3.09
C SER A 71 5.36 14.54 1.90
N VAL A 72 4.35 13.92 1.30
CA VAL A 72 3.62 14.47 0.15
C VAL A 72 2.12 14.33 0.33
N VAL A 73 1.38 15.24 -0.32
CA VAL A 73 -0.08 15.19 -0.41
C VAL A 73 -0.46 15.04 -1.88
N LEU A 74 -1.23 14.00 -2.18
CA LEU A 74 -1.62 13.61 -3.53
C LEU A 74 -3.13 13.66 -3.71
N GLY A 75 -3.56 13.89 -4.94
CA GLY A 75 -4.96 13.69 -5.33
C GLY A 75 -5.33 12.21 -5.32
N SER A 76 -6.46 11.87 -4.68
CA SER A 76 -6.94 10.49 -4.58
C SER A 76 -7.08 9.80 -5.93
N GLY A 77 -7.45 10.54 -6.97
CA GLY A 77 -7.59 9.99 -8.33
C GLY A 77 -6.26 9.59 -8.97
N PHE A 78 -5.16 10.27 -8.67
CA PHE A 78 -3.83 9.85 -9.12
C PHE A 78 -3.42 8.54 -8.44
N VAL A 79 -3.61 8.47 -7.12
CA VAL A 79 -3.32 7.27 -6.34
C VAL A 79 -4.14 6.08 -6.83
N LEU A 80 -5.45 6.25 -7.03
CA LEU A 80 -6.33 5.18 -7.49
C LEU A 80 -5.93 4.63 -8.87
N ARG A 81 -5.60 5.51 -9.83
CA ARG A 81 -5.13 5.08 -11.16
C ARG A 81 -3.86 4.23 -11.14
N ARG A 82 -3.02 4.39 -10.11
CA ARG A 82 -1.81 3.58 -9.92
C ARG A 82 -2.04 2.37 -9.05
N LEU A 83 -2.92 2.47 -8.06
CA LEU A 83 -3.24 1.39 -7.14
C LEU A 83 -3.96 0.24 -7.83
N GLU A 84 -4.91 0.52 -8.73
CA GLU A 84 -5.69 -0.51 -9.43
C GLU A 84 -4.81 -1.51 -10.22
N PRO A 85 -3.93 -1.07 -11.14
CA PRO A 85 -3.08 -2.01 -11.88
C PRO A 85 -2.06 -2.71 -10.98
N LEU A 86 -1.61 -2.06 -9.90
CA LEU A 86 -0.73 -2.70 -8.92
C LEU A 86 -1.46 -3.86 -8.21
N LEU A 87 -2.70 -3.65 -7.77
CA LEU A 87 -3.48 -4.70 -7.13
C LEU A 87 -3.80 -5.84 -8.11
N GLU A 88 -4.12 -5.52 -9.37
CA GLU A 88 -4.35 -6.53 -10.41
C GLU A 88 -3.10 -7.39 -10.67
N GLU A 89 -1.91 -6.78 -10.73
CA GLU A 89 -0.64 -7.51 -10.83
C GLU A 89 -0.45 -8.45 -9.64
N LEU A 90 -0.62 -7.94 -8.42
CA LEU A 90 -0.40 -8.71 -7.20
C LEU A 90 -1.40 -9.85 -7.04
N ASP A 91 -2.66 -9.66 -7.46
CA ASP A 91 -3.69 -10.69 -7.42
C ASP A 91 -3.34 -11.90 -8.32
N GLY A 92 -2.52 -11.69 -9.35
CA GLY A 92 -2.02 -12.75 -10.25
C GLY A 92 -0.67 -13.37 -9.83
N ARG A 93 0.00 -12.83 -8.82
CA ARG A 93 1.41 -13.15 -8.50
C ARG A 93 1.59 -14.30 -7.51
N GLY A 94 0.50 -14.84 -6.98
CA GLY A 94 0.49 -16.00 -6.07
C GLY A 94 0.94 -15.66 -4.64
N SER A 95 0.58 -14.47 -4.14
CA SER A 95 0.63 -14.16 -2.71
C SER A 95 -0.45 -14.95 -1.96
N ASP A 96 -0.20 -15.32 -0.71
CA ASP A 96 -1.20 -16.01 0.13
C ASP A 96 -2.19 -15.01 0.75
N LEU A 97 -1.75 -13.75 0.93
CA LEU A 97 -2.56 -12.65 1.43
C LEU A 97 -2.01 -11.33 0.88
N ILE A 98 -2.92 -10.43 0.48
CA ILE A 98 -2.61 -9.05 0.10
C ILE A 98 -3.22 -8.12 1.15
N VAL A 99 -2.43 -7.18 1.67
CA VAL A 99 -2.90 -6.19 2.64
C VAL A 99 -2.72 -4.79 2.06
N LEU A 100 -3.83 -4.10 1.82
CA LEU A 100 -3.82 -2.66 1.53
C LEU A 100 -3.82 -1.89 2.85
N ALA A 101 -2.63 -1.52 3.31
CA ALA A 101 -2.42 -0.76 4.54
C ALA A 101 -2.58 0.73 4.33
N ARG A 102 -3.78 1.09 3.87
CA ARG A 102 -4.17 2.48 3.70
C ARG A 102 -5.63 2.67 4.09
N THR A 103 -5.87 3.68 4.91
CA THR A 103 -7.20 4.20 5.22
C THR A 103 -7.55 5.40 4.32
N SER A 104 -8.80 5.82 4.33
CA SER A 104 -9.36 6.90 3.51
C SER A 104 -9.42 6.61 2.00
N ILE A 105 -9.41 5.32 1.64
CA ILE A 105 -9.80 4.84 0.32
C ILE A 105 -11.16 4.15 0.50
N PHE A 106 -12.24 4.78 0.09
CA PHE A 106 -13.61 4.29 0.35
C PHE A 106 -14.21 3.66 -0.89
N ARG A 107 -13.71 2.47 -1.26
CA ARG A 107 -14.24 1.71 -2.39
C ARG A 107 -13.96 0.21 -2.22
N PRO A 108 -14.82 -0.66 -2.77
CA PRO A 108 -14.55 -2.08 -2.79
C PRO A 108 -13.47 -2.42 -3.83
N PHE A 109 -12.67 -3.44 -3.51
CA PHE A 109 -11.74 -4.10 -4.44
C PHE A 109 -12.19 -5.55 -4.62
N ARG A 110 -12.19 -6.05 -5.86
CA ARG A 110 -12.46 -7.45 -6.15
C ARG A 110 -11.13 -8.15 -6.36
N MET A 111 -10.82 -9.09 -5.48
CA MET A 111 -9.56 -9.84 -5.46
C MET A 111 -9.86 -11.34 -5.43
N HIS A 112 -9.08 -12.14 -6.14
CA HIS A 112 -9.12 -13.60 -6.07
C HIS A 112 -8.32 -14.11 -4.87
N THR A 113 -7.22 -13.41 -4.57
CA THR A 113 -6.37 -13.63 -3.40
C THR A 113 -7.08 -13.09 -2.16
N PRO A 114 -6.96 -13.76 -0.98
CA PRO A 114 -7.37 -13.18 0.28
C PRO A 114 -6.84 -11.75 0.43
N PHE A 115 -7.72 -10.83 0.80
CA PHE A 115 -7.43 -9.39 0.79
C PHE A 115 -7.92 -8.74 2.08
N ILE A 116 -7.04 -7.97 2.72
CA ILE A 116 -7.38 -7.10 3.86
C ILE A 116 -7.19 -5.67 3.42
N HIS A 117 -8.22 -4.87 3.65
CA HIS A 117 -8.18 -3.43 3.43
C HIS A 117 -8.28 -2.71 4.77
N ALA A 118 -7.29 -1.89 5.09
CA ALA A 118 -7.25 -1.21 6.38
C ALA A 118 -8.47 -0.32 6.62
N GLN A 119 -9.08 0.26 5.58
CA GLN A 119 -10.31 1.04 5.75
C GLN A 119 -11.48 0.16 6.23
N ASP A 120 -11.65 -1.02 5.65
CA ASP A 120 -12.74 -1.93 6.01
C ASP A 120 -12.57 -2.47 7.44
N VAL A 121 -11.32 -2.60 7.92
CA VAL A 121 -11.01 -3.02 9.29
C VAL A 121 -11.38 -1.94 10.31
N VAL A 122 -11.16 -0.66 10.01
CA VAL A 122 -11.48 0.43 10.96
C VAL A 122 -12.96 0.82 10.95
N ASP A 123 -13.69 0.45 9.91
CA ASP A 123 -15.13 0.72 9.78
C ASP A 123 -16.01 -0.39 10.41
N ALA A 124 -15.42 -1.52 10.83
CA ALA A 124 -16.10 -2.67 11.43
C ALA A 124 -16.37 -2.50 12.93
#